data_AF-A0A6G0XHV6-F1
#
_entry.id   AF-A0A6G0XHV6-F1
#
_cell.length_a   1.000
_cell.length_b   1.000
_cell.length_c   1.000
_cell.angle_alpha   90.00
_cell.angle_beta   90.00
_cell.angle_gamma   90.00
#
_symmetry.space_group_name_H-M   'P 1'
#
loop_
_entity.id
_entity.type
_entity.pdbx_description
1 polymer ?
#
loop_
_entity_poly.entity_id
_entity_poly.type
_entity_poly.pdbx_seq_one_letter_code
_entity_poly.pdbx_strand_id
1 'polypeptide(L)' 'MGTAPVPNGGVVYLMTLWTTCFPSVPLPPSFAVVLAADFIRDRISTVVNVNGNAMVTRILADEIDATFEVQFL' A
#
# COMPACT_ATOMS: atom_id res chain seq x y z
N MET A 1 -0.56 -1.80 8.45
CA MET A 1 -0.29 -2.68 7.30
C MET A 1 -1.34 -2.41 6.24
N GLY A 2 -0.93 -1.87 5.08
CA GLY A 2 -1.83 -1.68 3.94
C GLY A 2 -2.29 -3.03 3.37
N THR A 3 -3.37 -3.02 2.60
CA THR A 3 -3.85 -4.22 1.91
C THR A 3 -2.75 -4.73 0.98
N ALA A 4 -2.69 -6.05 0.76
CA ALA A 4 -1.95 -6.59 -0.40
C ALA A 4 -2.44 -5.88 -1.68
N PRO A 5 -1.65 -5.83 -2.77
CA PRO A 5 -2.06 -5.18 -4.00
C PRO A 5 -3.27 -5.93 -4.58
N VAL A 6 -4.46 -5.39 -4.33
CA VAL A 6 -5.74 -5.92 -4.78
C VAL A 6 -6.43 -4.80 -5.55
N PRO A 7 -6.99 -5.07 -6.75
CA PRO A 7 -7.70 -4.06 -7.51
C PRO A 7 -8.78 -3.37 -6.66
N ASN A 8 -8.81 -2.04 -6.68
CA ASN A 8 -9.70 -1.18 -5.90
C ASN A 8 -9.58 -1.32 -4.36
N GLY A 9 -8.49 -1.91 -3.83
CA GLY A 9 -8.30 -2.08 -2.38
C GLY A 9 -8.25 -0.74 -1.62
N GLY A 10 -7.75 0.31 -2.27
CA GLY A 10 -7.70 1.67 -1.71
C GLY A 10 -9.08 2.29 -1.47
N VAL A 11 -10.04 2.03 -2.36
CA VAL A 11 -11.43 2.52 -2.23
C VAL A 11 -12.13 1.90 -1.04
N VAL A 12 -12.00 0.57 -0.87
CA VAL A 12 -12.59 -0.15 0.26
C VAL A 12 -12.02 0.39 1.57
N TYR A 13 -10.70 0.57 1.63
CA TYR A 13 -10.04 1.13 2.80
C TYR A 13 -10.52 2.55 3.13
N LEU A 14 -10.71 3.41 2.12
CA LEU A 14 -11.26 4.75 2.31
C LEU A 14 -12.70 4.73 2.83
N MET A 15 -13.55 3.82 2.33
CA MET A 15 -14.91 3.66 2.86
C MET A 15 -14.89 3.22 4.33
N THR A 16 -14.02 2.26 4.69
CA THR A 16 -13.85 1.82 6.08
C THR A 16 -13.36 2.95 6.98
N LEU A 17 -12.40 3.74 6.53
CA LEU A 17 -11.93 4.91 7.28
C LEU A 17 -13.04 5.93 7.48
N TRP A 18 -13.82 6.22 6.44
CA TRP A 18 -14.93 7.15 6.52
C TRP A 18 -15.96 6.72 7.56
N THR A 19 -16.41 5.46 7.51
CA THR A 19 -17.39 4.95 8.47
C THR A 19 -16.83 4.87 9.89
N THR A 20 -15.52 4.67 10.05
CA THR A 20 -14.85 4.67 11.36
C THR A 20 -14.81 6.07 11.97
N CYS A 21 -14.45 7.10 11.19
CA CYS A 21 -14.33 8.47 11.68
C CYS A 21 -15.68 9.20 11.76
N PHE A 22 -16.61 8.88 10.87
CA PHE A 22 -17.90 9.56 10.72
C PHE A 22 -19.07 8.56 10.62
N PRO A 23 -19.36 7.80 11.69
CA PRO A 23 -20.31 6.67 11.66
C PRO A 23 -21.75 7.07 11.33
N SER A 24 -22.14 8.32 11.58
CA SER A 24 -23.48 8.86 11.33
C SER A 24 -23.55 9.75 10.08
N VAL A 25 -22.43 9.98 9.39
CA VAL A 25 -22.38 10.85 8.20
C VAL A 25 -22.31 9.97 6.95
N PRO A 26 -23.31 10.05 6.05
CA PRO A 26 -23.28 9.29 4.80
C PRO A 26 -22.11 9.75 3.92
N LEU A 27 -21.63 8.84 3.07
CA LEU A 27 -20.56 9.14 2.14
C LEU A 27 -21.00 10.28 1.19
N PRO A 28 -20.21 11.35 1.04
CA PRO A 28 -20.61 12.49 0.24
C PRO A 28 -20.63 12.14 -1.26
N PRO A 29 -21.49 12.77 -2.07
CA PRO A 29 -21.52 12.55 -3.53
C PRO A 29 -20.18 12.82 -4.23
N SER A 30 -19.35 13.69 -3.66
CA SER A 30 -17.99 13.98 -4.16
C SER A 30 -17.07 12.75 -4.17
N PHE A 31 -17.38 11.71 -3.39
CA PHE A 31 -16.64 10.45 -3.40
C PHE A 31 -16.64 9.76 -4.77
N ALA A 32 -17.63 10.05 -5.63
CA ALA A 32 -17.63 9.58 -7.02
C ALA A 32 -16.39 10.02 -7.81
N VAL A 33 -15.81 11.18 -7.49
CA VAL A 33 -14.55 11.65 -8.11
C VAL A 33 -13.37 10.78 -7.71
N VAL A 34 -13.35 10.31 -6.45
CA VAL A 34 -12.31 9.38 -5.96
C VAL A 34 -12.43 8.04 -6.66
N LEU A 35 -13.66 7.51 -6.80
CA LEU A 35 -13.92 6.29 -7.56
C LEU A 35 -13.46 6.42 -9.02
N ALA A 36 -13.76 7.55 -9.67
CA ALA A 36 -13.36 7.80 -11.04
C ALA A 36 -11.83 7.94 -11.19
N ALA A 37 -11.12 8.45 -10.18
CA ALA A 37 -9.67 8.57 -10.21
C ALA A 37 -8.93 7.25 -9.89
N ASP A 38 -9.63 6.26 -9.32
CA ASP A 38 -9.01 5.07 -8.77
C ASP A 38 -8.28 4.23 -9.83
N PHE A 39 -8.77 4.17 -11.07
CA PHE A 39 -8.12 3.36 -12.12
C PHE A 39 -6.67 3.78 -12.42
N ILE A 40 -6.31 5.06 -12.22
CA ILE A 40 -4.93 5.56 -12.34
C ILE A 40 -4.18 5.32 -11.04
N ARG A 41 -4.79 5.69 -9.91
CA ARG A 41 -4.20 5.60 -8.58
C ARG A 41 -3.83 4.15 -8.21
N ASP A 42 -4.66 3.19 -8.57
CA ASP A 42 -4.47 1.77 -8.30
C ASP A 42 -3.23 1.21 -9.00
N ARG A 43 -2.95 1.67 -10.24
CA ARG A 43 -1.73 1.31 -10.98
C ARG A 43 -0.48 1.87 -10.33
N ILE A 44 -0.49 3.16 -9.99
CA ILE A 44 0.64 3.82 -9.33
C ILE A 44 0.92 3.16 -7.97
N SER A 45 -0.12 2.94 -7.17
CA SER A 45 0.00 2.32 -5.85
C SER A 45 0.59 0.93 -5.93
N THR A 46 0.16 0.12 -6.92
CA THR A 46 0.70 -1.23 -7.12
C THR A 46 2.19 -1.19 -7.45
N VAL A 47 2.62 -0.33 -8.37
CA VAL A 47 4.04 -0.20 -8.76
C VAL A 47 4.90 0.24 -7.58
N VAL A 48 4.45 1.24 -6.83
CA VAL A 48 5.18 1.75 -5.65
C VAL A 48 5.30 0.67 -4.57
N ASN A 49 4.22 -0.09 -4.31
CA ASN A 49 4.25 -1.17 -3.34
C ASN A 49 5.25 -2.28 -3.73
N VAL A 50 5.25 -2.69 -5.00
CA VAL A 50 6.20 -3.70 -5.49
C VAL A 50 7.64 -3.18 -5.45
N ASN A 51 7.86 -1.93 -5.85
CA ASN A 51 9.19 -1.31 -5.81
C ASN A 51 9.72 -1.20 -4.37
N GLY A 52 8.87 -0.76 -3.43
CA GLY A 52 9.24 -0.70 -2.01
C GLY A 52 9.65 -2.06 -1.46
N ASN A 53 8.90 -3.12 -1.77
CA ASN A 53 9.27 -4.48 -1.38
C ASN A 53 10.62 -4.90 -1.98
N ALA A 54 10.84 -4.65 -3.28
CA ALA A 54 12.11 -4.97 -3.93
C ALA A 54 13.31 -4.24 -3.28
N MET A 55 13.14 -2.96 -2.95
CA MET A 55 14.17 -2.16 -2.28
C MET A 55 14.48 -2.71 -0.89
N VAL A 56 13.46 -3.01 -0.08
CA VAL A 56 13.63 -3.58 1.25
C VAL A 56 14.30 -4.96 1.17
N THR A 57 13.89 -5.81 0.22
CA THR A 57 14.53 -7.11 0.00
C THR A 57 16.00 -6.96 -0.37
N ARG A 58 16.37 -5.96 -1.19
CA ARG A 58 17.76 -5.71 -1.55
C ARG A 58 18.60 -5.26 -0.35
N ILE A 59 18.08 -4.34 0.45
CA ILE A 59 18.75 -3.88 1.68
C ILE A 59 18.96 -5.07 2.64
N LEU A 60 17.93 -5.90 2.84
CA LEU A 60 18.06 -7.09 3.69
C LEU A 60 19.08 -8.08 3.14
N ALA A 61 19.14 -8.30 1.82
CA ALA A 61 20.11 -9.19 1.23
C ALA A 61 21.55 -8.74 1.52
N ASP A 62 21.82 -7.44 1.36
CA ASP A 62 23.15 -6.88 1.63
C ASP A 62 23.57 -7.01 3.11
N GLU A 63 22.63 -6.80 4.04
CA GLU A 63 22.90 -6.96 5.48
C GLU A 63 23.07 -8.42 5.91
N ILE A 64 22.30 -9.32 5.30
CA ILE A 64 22.39 -10.76 5.58
C ILE A 64 23.73 -11.31 5.07
N ASP A 65 24.12 -10.95 3.85
CA ASP A 65 25.40 -11.36 3.27
C ASP A 65 26.59 -10.88 4.14
N ALA A 66 26.57 -9.61 4.57
CA ALA A 66 27.59 -9.07 5.48
C ALA A 66 27.62 -9.80 6.84
N THR A 67 26.46 -10.18 7.37
CA THR A 67 26.38 -10.92 8.65
C THR A 67 27.02 -12.30 8.53
N PHE A 68 26.78 -13.02 7.42
CA PHE A 68 27.38 -14.34 7.21
C PHE A 68 28.90 -14.27 7.03
N GLU A 69 29.43 -13.28 6.30
CA GLU A 69 30.87 -13.12 6.14
C GLU A 69 31.62 -12.91 7.47
N VAL A 70 31.05 -12.15 8.41
CA VAL A 70 31.63 -11.94 9.74
C VAL A 70 31.59 -13.21 10.60
N GLN A 71 30.62 -14.10 10.38
CA GLN A 71 30.46 -15.33 11.17
C GLN A 71 31.45 -16.45 10.79
N PHE A 72 32.13 -16.33 9.63
CA PHE A 72 33.11 -17.29 9.14
C PHE A 72 34.58 -16.81 9.23
N LEU A 73 34.82 -15.66 9.88
CA LEU A 73 36.13 -15.15 10.28
C LEU A 73 36.36 -15.31 11.79
#